data_AF-A0A7J9QK64-F1
#
_entry.id   AF-A0A7J9QK64-F1
#
_cell.length_a   1.000
_cell.length_b   1.000
_cell.length_c   1.000
_cell.angle_alpha   90.00
_cell.angle_beta   90.00
_cell.angle_gamma   90.00
#
_symmetry.space_group_name_H-M   'P 1'
#
loop_
_entity.id
_entity.type
_entity.pdbx_description
1 polymer ?
#
loop_
_entity_poly.entity_id
_entity_poly.type
_entity_poly.pdbx_seq_one_letter_code
_entity_poly.pdbx_strand_id
1 'polypeptide(L)'
;MVESNYDILGIVEGTTEKEIRDAFRRLALQFHSDRGGENEQFIKIKQAYDDLKIGKKYPDTDIEKIKNSKVYSDESEEDVRRKNQILGQELSKEMQTAEEWASALNRSNITGTRLFGSKTLGEIELERKATGTLSIKGNFMAGSLTYDGPIIMQGSITSPSWTQEYKTNIHLTKGDFKFIDPLENKYKIDNGAQIIVDNGNAVVGNIYGRKFRVEDKEGRVGVFKIQEHR
;
A
#
# COMPACT_ATOMS: atom_id res chain seq x y z
N MET A 1 1.30 0.63 32.96
CA MET A 1 1.27 -0.84 33.17
C MET A 1 1.40 -1.48 31.81
N VAL A 2 2.19 -2.55 31.68
CA VAL A 2 2.39 -3.25 30.40
C VAL A 2 1.16 -4.14 30.16
N GLU A 3 0.48 -3.95 29.02
CA GLU A 3 -0.61 -4.85 28.61
C GLU A 3 -0.05 -6.26 28.38
N SER A 4 -0.73 -7.28 28.92
CA SER A 4 -0.42 -8.67 28.63
C SER A 4 -0.98 -9.09 27.27
N ASN A 5 -0.49 -10.22 26.73
CA ASN A 5 -1.03 -10.76 25.49
C ASN A 5 -2.52 -11.16 25.63
N TYR A 6 -2.95 -11.50 26.85
CA TYR A 6 -4.35 -11.75 27.17
C TYR A 6 -5.18 -10.47 27.11
N ASP A 7 -4.66 -9.35 27.62
CA ASP A 7 -5.32 -8.04 27.55
C ASP A 7 -5.43 -7.56 26.09
N ILE A 8 -4.40 -7.76 25.28
CA ILE A 8 -4.38 -7.42 23.85
C ILE A 8 -5.45 -8.19 23.06
N LEU A 9 -5.69 -9.46 23.41
CA LEU A 9 -6.75 -10.27 22.81
C LEU A 9 -8.12 -10.08 23.49
N GLY A 10 -8.19 -9.32 24.59
CA GLY A 10 -9.41 -9.09 25.37
C GLY A 10 -9.95 -10.35 26.03
N ILE A 11 -9.08 -11.24 26.50
CA ILE A 11 -9.40 -12.52 27.13
C ILE A 11 -8.75 -12.62 28.52
N VAL A 12 -9.23 -13.56 29.34
CA VAL A 12 -8.72 -13.76 30.69
C VAL A 12 -7.56 -14.76 30.69
N GLU A 13 -6.58 -14.56 31.57
CA GLU A 13 -5.52 -15.54 31.76
C GLU A 13 -6.08 -16.92 32.17
N GLY A 14 -5.60 -17.98 31.52
CA GLY A 14 -6.10 -19.35 31.73
C GLY A 14 -7.25 -19.77 30.80
N THR A 15 -7.66 -18.93 29.83
CA THR A 15 -8.55 -19.35 28.74
C THR A 15 -7.92 -20.42 27.86
N THR A 16 -8.77 -21.28 27.30
CA THR A 16 -8.37 -22.40 26.44
C THR A 16 -7.78 -21.93 25.10
N GLU A 17 -6.95 -22.77 24.45
CA GLU A 17 -6.43 -22.48 23.10
C GLU A 17 -7.53 -22.17 22.08
N LYS A 18 -8.71 -22.79 22.26
CA LYS A 18 -9.88 -22.54 21.41
C LYS A 18 -10.37 -21.09 21.55
N GLU A 19 -10.47 -20.60 22.77
CA GLU A 19 -10.90 -19.22 23.07
C GLU A 19 -9.86 -18.19 22.60
N ILE A 20 -8.57 -18.49 22.74
CA ILE A 20 -7.48 -17.66 22.21
C ILE A 20 -7.61 -17.52 20.68
N ARG A 21 -7.86 -18.64 19.98
CA ARG A 21 -8.05 -18.66 18.53
C ARG A 21 -9.31 -17.93 18.08
N ASP A 22 -10.41 -18.09 18.81
CA ASP A 22 -11.68 -17.45 18.48
C ASP A 22 -11.61 -15.92 18.72
N ALA A 23 -10.93 -15.48 19.78
CA ALA A 23 -10.63 -14.08 20.03
C ALA A 23 -9.75 -13.46 18.93
N PHE A 24 -8.68 -14.16 18.52
CA PHE A 24 -7.84 -13.74 17.41
C PHE A 24 -8.65 -13.61 16.11
N ARG A 25 -9.49 -14.60 15.75
CA ARG A 25 -10.33 -14.53 14.55
C ARG A 25 -11.29 -13.34 14.55
N ARG A 26 -11.92 -13.07 15.69
CA ARG A 26 -12.84 -11.94 15.87
C ARG A 26 -12.11 -10.61 15.64
N LEU A 27 -10.95 -10.44 16.28
CA LEU A 27 -10.14 -9.22 16.17
C LEU A 27 -9.50 -9.08 14.78
N ALA A 28 -9.01 -10.17 14.19
CA ALA A 28 -8.47 -10.20 12.83
C ALA A 28 -9.52 -9.75 11.80
N LEU A 29 -10.78 -10.17 11.94
CA LEU A 29 -11.88 -9.74 11.06
C LEU A 29 -12.30 -8.27 11.26
N GLN A 30 -12.05 -7.73 12.45
CA GLN A 30 -12.35 -6.34 12.79
C GLN A 30 -11.26 -5.38 12.29
N PHE A 31 -10.00 -5.80 12.39
CA PHE A 31 -8.82 -4.98 12.07
C PHE A 31 -8.17 -5.37 10.73
N HIS A 32 -8.79 -6.23 9.93
CA HIS A 32 -8.29 -6.59 8.60
C HIS A 32 -8.19 -5.34 7.70
N SER A 33 -7.09 -5.24 6.94
CA SER A 33 -6.86 -4.14 5.99
C SER A 33 -7.98 -4.02 4.96
N ASP A 34 -8.54 -5.14 4.50
CA ASP A 34 -9.63 -5.18 3.51
C ASP A 34 -10.95 -4.60 4.04
N ARG A 35 -11.06 -4.36 5.36
CA ARG A 35 -12.20 -3.68 6.00
C ARG A 35 -11.82 -2.31 6.57
N GLY A 36 -10.64 -1.80 6.20
CA GLY A 36 -10.16 -0.48 6.60
C GLY A 36 -9.70 -0.38 8.06
N GLY A 37 -9.22 -1.49 8.64
CA GLY A 37 -8.61 -1.53 9.98
C GLY A 37 -7.17 -0.99 10.02
N GLU A 38 -6.71 -0.58 11.21
CA GLU A 38 -5.35 -0.09 11.42
C GLU A 38 -4.33 -1.23 11.42
N ASN A 39 -3.36 -1.18 10.49
CA ASN A 39 -2.31 -2.20 10.32
C ASN A 39 -1.52 -2.42 11.63
N GLU A 40 -1.27 -1.37 12.41
CA GLU A 40 -0.53 -1.48 13.67
C GLU A 40 -1.26 -2.33 14.71
N GLN A 41 -2.59 -2.22 14.77
CA GLN A 41 -3.41 -2.95 15.73
C GLN A 41 -3.51 -4.43 15.33
N PHE A 42 -3.63 -4.72 14.03
CA PHE A 42 -3.58 -6.08 13.52
C PHE A 42 -2.24 -6.76 13.80
N ILE A 43 -1.11 -6.05 13.63
CA ILE A 43 0.22 -6.56 13.95
C ILE A 43 0.32 -6.92 15.43
N LYS A 44 -0.17 -6.05 16.33
CA LYS A 44 -0.21 -6.32 17.79
C LYS A 44 -1.06 -7.54 18.13
N ILE A 45 -2.26 -7.65 17.55
CA ILE A 45 -3.18 -8.78 17.76
C ILE A 45 -2.55 -10.09 17.31
N LYS A 46 -1.90 -10.09 16.14
CA LYS A 46 -1.21 -11.26 15.61
C LYS A 46 -0.06 -11.68 16.51
N GLN A 47 0.77 -10.74 16.94
CA GLN A 47 1.89 -11.03 17.83
C GLN A 47 1.44 -11.59 19.17
N ALA A 48 0.38 -11.03 19.78
CA ALA A 48 -0.19 -11.54 21.02
C ALA A 48 -0.72 -12.98 20.87
N TYR A 49 -1.36 -13.31 19.74
CA TYR A 49 -1.81 -14.67 19.45
C TYR A 49 -0.64 -15.66 19.28
N ASP A 50 0.37 -15.28 18.51
CA ASP A 50 1.55 -16.12 18.27
C ASP A 50 2.35 -16.35 19.57
N ASP A 51 2.47 -15.32 20.41
CA ASP A 51 3.10 -15.41 21.74
C ASP A 51 2.31 -16.33 22.68
N LEU A 52 0.98 -16.22 22.73
CA LEU A 52 0.15 -17.09 23.58
C LEU A 52 0.19 -18.56 23.14
N LYS A 53 0.34 -18.81 21.83
CA LYS A 53 0.50 -20.16 21.29
C LYS A 53 1.76 -20.87 21.82
N ILE A 54 2.81 -20.11 22.15
CA ILE A 54 4.04 -20.64 22.76
C ILE A 54 4.06 -20.47 24.29
N GLY A 55 2.93 -20.10 24.91
CA GLY A 55 2.79 -19.94 26.35
C GLY A 55 3.35 -18.63 26.91
N LYS A 56 3.61 -17.64 26.07
CA LYS A 56 4.22 -16.37 26.46
C LYS A 56 3.16 -15.35 26.87
N LYS A 57 3.18 -14.94 28.14
CA LYS A 57 2.18 -14.06 28.76
C LYS A 57 2.29 -12.59 28.36
N TYR A 58 3.50 -12.11 28.11
CA TYR A 58 3.77 -10.71 27.79
C TYR A 58 4.41 -10.57 26.41
N PRO A 59 4.15 -9.46 25.69
CA PRO A 59 4.83 -9.14 24.45
C PRO A 59 6.36 -9.10 24.62
N ASP A 60 7.10 -9.19 23.52
CA ASP A 60 8.56 -8.99 23.54
C ASP A 60 8.92 -7.68 24.26
N THR A 61 9.86 -7.78 25.19
CA THR A 61 10.54 -6.60 25.76
C THR A 61 11.36 -5.91 24.67
N ASP A 62 11.70 -4.64 24.84
CA ASP A 62 12.45 -3.90 23.81
C ASP A 62 13.82 -4.55 23.50
N ILE A 63 14.42 -5.24 24.47
CA ILE A 63 15.66 -6.02 24.29
C ILE A 63 15.40 -7.29 23.45
N GLU A 64 14.30 -8.00 23.70
CA GLU A 64 13.91 -9.18 22.90
C GLU A 64 13.50 -8.80 21.49
N LYS A 65 12.81 -7.66 21.31
CA LYS A 65 12.52 -7.11 19.99
C LYS A 65 13.80 -6.87 19.20
N ILE A 66 14.84 -6.28 19.82
CA ILE A 66 16.15 -6.04 19.19
C ILE A 66 16.89 -7.35 18.86
N LYS A 67 16.74 -8.38 19.70
CA LYS A 67 17.38 -9.69 19.49
C LYS A 67 16.66 -10.52 18.43
N ASN A 68 15.32 -10.53 18.43
CA ASN A 68 14.49 -11.23 17.46
C ASN A 68 14.43 -10.48 16.11
N SER A 69 14.60 -9.16 16.10
CA SER A 69 14.73 -8.38 14.85
C SER A 69 16.00 -8.70 14.06
N LYS A 70 16.98 -9.39 14.66
CA LYS A 70 18.16 -9.90 13.96
C LYS A 70 17.92 -11.20 13.17
N VAL A 71 16.69 -11.73 13.14
CA VAL A 71 16.38 -13.05 12.54
C VAL A 71 15.42 -12.95 11.33
N TYR A 72 15.30 -11.78 10.69
CA TYR A 72 14.54 -11.63 9.44
C TYR A 72 15.34 -11.05 8.25
N SER A 73 16.66 -11.21 8.24
CA SER A 73 17.49 -10.77 7.11
C SER A 73 18.62 -11.74 6.81
N ASP A 74 18.29 -12.89 6.21
CA ASP A 74 19.24 -13.57 5.31
C ASP A 74 19.25 -12.93 3.91
N GLU A 75 18.45 -11.88 3.70
CA GLU A 75 18.62 -10.99 2.55
C GLU A 75 19.51 -9.83 2.98
N SER A 76 20.69 -9.74 2.38
CA SER A 76 21.50 -8.54 2.50
C SER A 76 20.70 -7.33 2.00
N GLU A 77 21.02 -6.12 2.45
CA GLU A 77 20.42 -4.91 1.86
C GLU A 77 20.55 -4.88 0.33
N GLU A 78 21.61 -5.49 -0.20
CA GLU A 78 21.87 -5.63 -1.63
C GLU A 78 20.85 -6.55 -2.30
N ASP A 79 20.45 -7.65 -1.66
CA ASP A 79 19.42 -8.56 -2.16
C ASP A 79 18.05 -7.90 -2.20
N VAL A 80 17.70 -7.17 -1.13
CA VAL A 80 16.45 -6.40 -1.06
C VAL A 80 16.42 -5.33 -2.16
N ARG A 81 17.53 -4.60 -2.35
CA ARG A 81 17.65 -3.60 -3.42
C ARG A 81 17.52 -4.23 -4.80
N ARG A 82 18.18 -5.36 -5.06
CA ARG A 82 18.08 -6.08 -6.34
C ARG A 82 16.65 -6.54 -6.62
N LYS A 83 15.96 -7.14 -5.65
CA LYS A 83 14.56 -7.55 -5.79
C LYS A 83 13.64 -6.36 -6.07
N ASN A 84 13.81 -5.29 -5.31
CA ASN A 84 13.03 -4.05 -5.45
C ASN A 84 13.26 -3.38 -6.82
N GLN A 85 14.46 -3.49 -7.37
CA GLN A 85 14.78 -2.99 -8.71
C GLN A 85 14.11 -3.83 -9.79
N ILE A 86 14.19 -5.16 -9.70
CA ILE A 86 13.51 -6.08 -10.62
C ILE A 86 11.99 -5.85 -10.60
N LEU A 87 11.41 -5.73 -9.41
CA LEU A 87 10.00 -5.45 -9.21
C LEU A 87 9.58 -4.14 -9.89
N GLY A 88 10.33 -3.07 -9.65
CA GLY A 88 10.06 -1.76 -10.26
C GLY A 88 10.14 -1.80 -11.79
N GLN A 89 11.12 -2.54 -12.33
CA GLN A 89 11.28 -2.71 -13.77
C GLN A 89 10.10 -3.47 -14.40
N GLU A 90 9.65 -4.55 -13.77
CA GLU A 90 8.53 -5.36 -14.26
C GLU A 90 7.22 -4.57 -14.25
N LEU A 91 6.90 -3.92 -13.13
CA LEU A 91 5.72 -3.06 -13.01
C LEU A 91 5.74 -1.89 -14.00
N SER A 92 6.89 -1.21 -14.14
CA SER A 92 7.01 -0.09 -15.07
C SER A 92 6.79 -0.50 -16.52
N LYS A 93 7.24 -1.70 -16.91
CA LYS A 93 7.06 -2.23 -18.27
C LYS A 93 5.60 -2.59 -18.53
N GLU A 94 4.92 -3.19 -17.55
CA GLU A 94 3.47 -3.42 -17.65
C GLU A 94 2.70 -2.09 -17.76
N MET A 95 3.10 -1.08 -16.98
CA MET A 95 2.45 0.21 -17.02
C MET A 95 2.61 0.91 -18.37
N GLN A 96 3.79 0.82 -18.98
CA GLN A 96 4.03 1.30 -20.33
C GLN A 96 3.10 0.60 -21.34
N THR A 97 2.92 -0.72 -21.19
CA THR A 97 2.00 -1.49 -22.04
C THR A 97 0.54 -1.04 -21.85
N ALA A 98 0.16 -0.71 -20.61
CA ALA A 98 -1.16 -0.20 -20.28
C ALA A 98 -1.40 1.19 -20.88
N GLU A 99 -0.42 2.08 -20.81
CA GLU A 99 -0.44 3.41 -21.43
C GLU A 99 -0.57 3.33 -22.95
N GLU A 100 0.23 2.49 -23.60
CA GLU A 100 0.19 2.30 -25.05
C GLU A 100 -1.17 1.75 -25.51
N TRP A 101 -1.72 0.78 -24.77
CA TRP A 101 -3.04 0.22 -25.03
C TRP A 101 -4.15 1.27 -24.88
N ALA A 102 -4.15 2.03 -23.78
CA ALA A 102 -5.14 3.08 -23.53
C ALA A 102 -5.05 4.19 -24.60
N SER A 103 -3.83 4.59 -24.96
CA SER A 103 -3.56 5.59 -25.99
C SER A 103 -4.00 5.12 -27.38
N ALA A 104 -3.78 3.85 -27.72
CA ALA A 104 -4.25 3.28 -28.99
C ALA A 104 -5.78 3.31 -29.07
N LEU A 105 -6.47 2.83 -28.03
CA LEU A 105 -7.93 2.89 -27.98
C LEU A 105 -8.47 4.31 -28.04
N ASN A 106 -7.80 5.25 -27.37
CA ASN A 106 -8.22 6.64 -27.39
C ASN A 106 -8.08 7.28 -28.77
N ARG A 107 -6.94 7.07 -29.46
CA ARG A 107 -6.71 7.58 -30.82
C ARG A 107 -7.66 6.99 -31.84
N SER A 108 -8.01 5.71 -31.70
CA SER A 108 -8.94 5.03 -32.61
C SER A 108 -10.40 5.21 -32.23
N ASN A 109 -10.70 5.90 -31.11
CA ASN A 109 -12.05 6.06 -30.55
C ASN A 109 -12.79 4.73 -30.35
N ILE A 110 -12.06 3.70 -29.90
CA ILE A 110 -12.59 2.35 -29.66
C ILE A 110 -12.76 2.14 -28.16
N THR A 111 -13.81 1.42 -27.78
CA THR A 111 -13.99 0.94 -26.40
C THR A 111 -13.26 -0.36 -26.15
N GLY A 112 -12.74 -0.55 -24.95
CA GLY A 112 -12.14 -1.81 -24.57
C GLY A 112 -11.85 -1.88 -23.09
N THR A 113 -11.76 -3.09 -22.58
CA THR A 113 -11.39 -3.40 -21.20
C THR A 113 -10.26 -4.40 -21.20
N ARG A 114 -9.25 -4.19 -20.35
CA ARG A 114 -8.12 -5.12 -20.20
C ARG A 114 -7.57 -5.08 -18.79
N LEU A 115 -7.25 -6.26 -18.27
CA LEU A 115 -6.51 -6.44 -17.04
C LEU A 115 -5.00 -6.43 -17.34
N PHE A 116 -4.26 -5.67 -16.53
CA PHE A 116 -2.80 -5.60 -16.51
C PHE A 116 -2.33 -5.98 -15.11
N GLY A 117 -1.06 -6.36 -14.97
CA GLY A 117 -0.55 -6.82 -13.69
C GLY A 117 -0.58 -8.32 -13.55
N SER A 118 -0.22 -8.76 -12.35
CA SER A 118 -0.27 -10.16 -11.94
C SER A 118 -0.80 -10.27 -10.53
N LYS A 119 -1.33 -11.45 -10.19
CA LYS A 119 -1.76 -11.78 -8.82
C LYS A 119 -0.67 -11.54 -7.77
N THR A 120 0.60 -11.59 -8.16
CA THR A 120 1.76 -11.42 -7.28
C THR A 120 2.20 -9.97 -7.14
N LEU A 121 2.04 -9.14 -8.18
CA LEU A 121 2.55 -7.76 -8.20
C LEU A 121 1.44 -6.70 -8.07
N GLY A 122 0.18 -7.12 -8.12
CA GLY A 122 -1.00 -6.26 -8.15
C GLY A 122 -1.62 -6.25 -9.54
N GLU A 123 -2.95 -6.28 -9.60
CA GLU A 123 -3.72 -6.25 -10.84
C GLU A 123 -4.44 -4.90 -10.96
N ILE A 124 -4.44 -4.34 -12.17
CA ILE A 124 -5.19 -3.14 -12.53
C ILE A 124 -6.05 -3.41 -13.76
N GLU A 125 -7.32 -3.02 -13.68
CA GLU A 125 -8.26 -3.08 -14.80
C GLU A 125 -8.37 -1.68 -15.41
N LEU A 126 -8.08 -1.56 -16.71
CA LEU A 126 -8.36 -0.35 -17.46
C LEU A 126 -9.54 -0.59 -18.41
N GLU A 127 -10.45 0.36 -18.45
CA GLU A 127 -11.59 0.39 -19.37
C GLU A 127 -11.66 1.74 -20.07
N ARG A 128 -11.53 1.76 -21.40
CA ARG A 128 -11.87 2.93 -22.23
C ARG A 128 -13.36 2.89 -22.54
N LYS A 129 -14.14 3.80 -21.92
CA LYS A 129 -15.59 3.93 -22.11
C LYS A 129 -15.94 4.64 -23.41
N ALA A 130 -17.17 4.47 -23.92
CA ALA A 130 -17.62 5.14 -25.15
C ALA A 130 -17.50 6.68 -25.08
N THR A 131 -17.61 7.26 -23.88
CA THR A 131 -17.46 8.69 -23.60
C THR A 131 -16.04 9.24 -23.78
N GLY A 132 -15.02 8.39 -23.98
CA GLY A 132 -13.62 8.82 -23.91
C GLY A 132 -13.03 8.79 -22.50
N THR A 133 -13.82 8.45 -21.49
CA THR A 133 -13.32 8.29 -20.13
C THR A 133 -12.51 7.01 -20.00
N LEU A 134 -11.30 7.12 -19.45
CA LEU A 134 -10.52 5.97 -18.99
C LEU A 134 -10.88 5.67 -17.53
N SER A 135 -11.43 4.49 -17.28
CA SER A 135 -11.69 3.99 -15.93
C SER A 135 -10.54 3.08 -15.51
N ILE A 136 -9.95 3.36 -14.35
CA ILE A 136 -8.86 2.57 -13.77
C ILE A 136 -9.36 1.99 -12.45
N LYS A 137 -9.33 0.66 -12.32
CA LYS A 137 -9.63 -0.02 -11.05
C LYS A 137 -8.41 -0.80 -10.58
N GLY A 138 -8.13 -0.74 -9.28
CA GLY A 138 -6.95 -1.34 -8.68
C GLY A 138 -5.93 -0.31 -8.23
N ASN A 139 -4.91 -0.78 -7.51
CA ASN A 139 -3.86 0.09 -6.98
C ASN A 139 -2.82 0.39 -8.05
N PHE A 140 -2.52 1.68 -8.28
CA PHE A 140 -1.56 2.12 -9.27
C PHE A 140 -0.20 2.39 -8.63
N MET A 141 0.85 1.75 -9.14
CA MET A 141 2.22 1.87 -8.63
C MET A 141 3.23 1.71 -9.78
N ALA A 142 4.40 2.33 -9.62
CA ALA A 142 5.61 2.11 -10.41
C ALA A 142 5.42 2.31 -11.93
N GLY A 143 5.28 3.56 -12.37
CA GLY A 143 5.19 3.89 -13.79
C GLY A 143 4.49 5.20 -14.07
N SER A 144 4.60 5.62 -15.33
CA SER A 144 3.90 6.78 -15.87
C SER A 144 2.68 6.34 -16.68
N LEU A 145 1.63 7.15 -16.67
CA LEU A 145 0.48 7.00 -17.56
C LEU A 145 0.10 8.38 -18.09
N THR A 146 0.27 8.60 -19.39
CA THR A 146 -0.23 9.80 -20.06
C THR A 146 -1.54 9.49 -20.77
N TYR A 147 -2.56 10.34 -20.61
CA TYR A 147 -3.85 10.15 -21.27
C TYR A 147 -4.49 11.46 -21.74
N ASP A 148 -5.06 11.42 -22.94
CA ASP A 148 -5.73 12.57 -23.55
C ASP A 148 -7.26 12.47 -23.41
N GLY A 149 -7.74 12.65 -22.18
CA GLY A 149 -9.16 12.55 -21.84
C GLY A 149 -9.42 12.40 -20.33
N PRO A 150 -10.69 12.39 -19.92
CA PRO A 150 -11.03 12.27 -18.50
C PRO A 150 -10.65 10.89 -17.95
N ILE A 151 -10.15 10.86 -16.71
CA ILE A 151 -9.84 9.63 -15.98
C ILE A 151 -10.72 9.53 -14.74
N ILE A 152 -11.32 8.36 -14.53
CA ILE A 152 -11.91 7.99 -13.24
C ILE A 152 -11.12 6.84 -12.62
N MET A 153 -10.88 6.91 -11.31
CA MET A 153 -10.08 5.90 -10.63
C MET A 153 -10.78 5.34 -9.38
N GLN A 154 -10.64 4.03 -9.18
CA GLN A 154 -11.04 3.27 -8.00
C GLN A 154 -9.85 2.45 -7.49
N GLY A 155 -9.15 2.99 -6.49
CA GLY A 155 -7.96 2.38 -5.93
C GLY A 155 -6.98 3.42 -5.42
N SER A 156 -5.93 3.00 -4.74
CA SER A 156 -4.89 3.92 -4.24
C SER A 156 -3.79 4.13 -5.27
N ILE A 157 -3.13 5.27 -5.22
CA ILE A 157 -1.94 5.57 -6.01
C ILE A 157 -0.75 5.68 -5.05
N THR A 158 0.32 4.98 -5.33
CA THR A 158 1.52 5.01 -4.49
C THR A 158 2.77 4.97 -5.34
N SER A 159 3.74 5.82 -5.04
CA SER A 159 5.05 5.70 -5.66
C SER A 159 5.93 4.69 -4.90
N PRO A 160 6.76 3.90 -5.59
CA PRO A 160 7.81 3.11 -4.94
C PRO A 160 8.69 3.98 -4.04
N SER A 161 8.91 3.56 -2.80
CA SER A 161 9.71 4.32 -1.83
C SER A 161 11.22 4.07 -1.97
N TRP A 162 11.62 3.05 -2.74
CA TRP A 162 13.00 2.56 -2.86
C TRP A 162 13.71 3.01 -4.14
N THR A 163 13.00 3.58 -5.11
CA THR A 163 13.57 3.98 -6.41
C THR A 163 12.92 5.25 -6.93
N GLN A 164 13.74 6.14 -7.50
CA GLN A 164 13.27 7.36 -8.15
C GLN A 164 12.98 7.16 -9.64
N GLU A 165 13.51 6.08 -10.24
CA GLU A 165 13.37 5.79 -11.67
C GLU A 165 11.94 5.40 -12.03
N TYR A 166 11.28 4.63 -11.16
CA TYR A 166 9.91 4.15 -11.36
C TYR A 166 8.91 4.96 -10.53
N LYS A 167 9.09 6.28 -10.48
CA LYS A 167 8.10 7.15 -9.84
C LYS A 167 6.73 6.97 -10.47
N THR A 168 5.71 7.03 -9.64
CA THR A 168 4.33 6.99 -10.11
C THR A 168 3.87 8.37 -10.56
N ASN A 169 3.53 8.50 -11.84
CA ASN A 169 3.03 9.73 -12.43
C ASN A 169 1.80 9.45 -13.32
N ILE A 170 0.69 10.15 -13.09
CA ILE A 170 -0.47 10.13 -13.98
C ILE A 170 -0.62 11.53 -14.58
N HIS A 171 -0.52 11.64 -15.90
CA HIS A 171 -0.56 12.91 -16.61
C HIS A 171 -1.75 12.95 -17.58
N LEU A 172 -2.63 13.92 -17.40
CA LEU A 172 -3.76 14.18 -18.28
C LEU A 172 -3.48 15.45 -19.08
N THR A 173 -3.46 15.34 -20.40
CA THR A 173 -3.33 16.52 -21.27
C THR A 173 -4.63 17.30 -21.39
N LYS A 174 -5.79 16.63 -21.21
CA LYS A 174 -7.12 17.24 -21.14
C LYS A 174 -8.10 16.38 -20.35
N GLY A 175 -9.12 17.01 -19.80
CA GLY A 175 -10.20 16.33 -19.08
C GLY A 175 -9.95 16.22 -17.58
N ASP A 176 -11.00 15.86 -16.85
CA ASP A 176 -10.95 15.79 -15.39
C ASP A 176 -10.37 14.46 -14.90
N PHE A 177 -9.57 14.52 -13.84
CA PHE A 177 -9.21 13.36 -13.03
C PHE A 177 -10.14 13.28 -11.82
N LYS A 178 -10.77 12.13 -11.58
CA LYS A 178 -11.66 11.95 -10.42
C LYS A 178 -11.48 10.58 -9.76
N PHE A 179 -11.26 10.57 -8.45
CA PHE A 179 -11.51 9.37 -7.66
C PHE A 179 -13.01 9.16 -7.44
N ILE A 180 -13.44 7.91 -7.48
CA ILE A 180 -14.79 7.53 -7.06
C ILE A 180 -14.82 7.38 -5.53
N ASP A 181 -15.57 8.25 -4.87
CA ASP A 181 -15.84 8.27 -3.43
C ASP A 181 -14.60 7.99 -2.56
N PRO A 182 -13.49 8.77 -2.74
CA PRO A 182 -12.20 8.41 -2.16
C PRO A 182 -12.18 8.49 -0.63
N LEU A 183 -13.00 9.33 -0.01
CA LEU A 183 -13.07 9.46 1.45
C LEU A 183 -13.77 8.26 2.09
N GLU A 184 -14.86 7.79 1.49
CA GLU A 184 -15.59 6.60 1.95
C GLU A 184 -14.76 5.33 1.75
N ASN A 185 -14.15 5.20 0.58
CA ASN A 185 -13.31 4.06 0.23
C ASN A 185 -11.88 4.13 0.80
N LYS A 186 -11.54 5.23 1.49
CA LYS A 186 -10.21 5.49 2.06
C LYS A 186 -9.06 5.37 1.04
N TYR A 187 -9.33 5.68 -0.23
CA TYR A 187 -8.30 5.71 -1.26
C TYR A 187 -7.33 6.85 -1.00
N LYS A 188 -6.04 6.57 -1.24
CA LYS A 188 -4.96 7.51 -0.95
C LYS A 188 -4.01 7.69 -2.12
N ILE A 189 -3.43 8.88 -2.18
CA ILE A 189 -2.22 9.17 -2.96
C ILE A 189 -1.08 9.24 -1.96
N ASP A 190 -0.04 8.43 -2.12
CA ASP A 190 1.03 8.30 -1.11
C ASP A 190 2.42 8.18 -1.74
N ASN A 191 3.46 8.32 -0.90
CA ASN A 191 4.87 8.17 -1.24
C ASN A 191 5.38 9.11 -2.35
N GLY A 192 4.72 10.25 -2.56
CA GLY A 192 5.12 11.22 -3.58
C GLY A 192 4.70 10.84 -5.00
N ALA A 193 3.67 10.01 -5.15
CA ALA A 193 2.98 9.85 -6.43
C ALA A 193 2.39 11.18 -6.92
N GLN A 194 2.42 11.38 -8.23
CA GLN A 194 2.01 12.64 -8.85
C GLN A 194 0.82 12.44 -9.77
N ILE A 195 -0.08 13.43 -9.77
CA ILE A 195 -1.15 13.58 -10.77
C ILE A 195 -1.00 14.97 -11.34
N ILE A 196 -0.85 15.05 -12.66
CA ILE A 196 -0.71 16.29 -13.41
C ILE A 196 -1.92 16.39 -14.34
N VAL A 197 -2.64 17.50 -14.29
CA VAL A 197 -3.79 17.76 -15.17
C VAL A 197 -3.53 19.11 -15.84
N ASP A 198 -3.22 19.09 -17.14
CA ASP A 198 -2.88 20.31 -17.88
C ASP A 198 -4.11 21.19 -18.13
N ASN A 199 -5.23 20.55 -18.51
CA ASN A 199 -6.48 21.24 -18.83
C ASN A 199 -7.70 20.45 -18.32
N GLY A 200 -8.09 20.72 -17.07
CA GLY A 200 -9.20 20.07 -16.39
C GLY A 200 -9.10 20.25 -14.88
N ASN A 201 -9.98 19.57 -14.15
CA ASN A 201 -10.00 19.55 -12.70
C ASN A 201 -9.47 18.22 -12.16
N ALA A 202 -8.89 18.26 -10.96
CA ALA A 202 -8.56 17.06 -10.20
C ALA A 202 -9.44 16.99 -8.94
N VAL A 203 -10.28 15.97 -8.84
CA VAL A 203 -11.08 15.66 -7.65
C VAL A 203 -10.47 14.43 -6.98
N VAL A 204 -9.66 14.69 -5.96
CA VAL A 204 -8.92 13.66 -5.23
C VAL A 204 -9.34 13.62 -3.76
N GLY A 205 -9.04 12.51 -3.08
CA GLY A 205 -9.28 12.36 -1.65
C GLY A 205 -8.04 12.68 -0.83
N ASN A 206 -7.66 11.76 0.04
CA ASN A 206 -6.54 11.95 0.95
C ASN A 206 -5.20 11.87 0.21
N ILE A 207 -4.38 12.92 0.36
CA ILE A 207 -3.01 12.98 -0.18
C ILE A 207 -2.04 12.93 0.99
N TYR A 208 -1.11 11.98 0.94
CA TYR A 208 -0.06 11.81 1.92
C TYR A 208 1.31 12.00 1.25
N GLY A 209 2.12 12.87 1.85
CA GLY A 209 3.50 13.07 1.45
C GLY A 209 4.37 11.85 1.81
N ARG A 210 5.60 11.85 1.30
CA ARG A 210 6.54 10.75 1.56
C ARG A 210 6.97 10.78 3.04
N LYS A 211 6.80 9.65 3.74
CA LYS A 211 7.23 9.49 5.14
C LYS A 211 8.59 8.80 5.17
N PHE A 212 9.63 9.53 5.55
CA PHE A 212 10.93 8.94 5.84
C PHE A 212 11.03 8.62 7.33
N ARG A 213 11.47 7.39 7.64
CA ARG A 213 11.92 7.03 8.97
C ARG A 213 13.36 7.49 9.08
N VAL A 214 13.58 8.64 9.72
CA VAL A 214 14.92 9.21 9.92
C VAL A 214 15.43 8.71 11.26
N GLU A 215 16.59 8.05 11.25
CA GLU A 215 17.25 7.64 12.49
C GLU A 215 17.57 8.86 13.35
N ASP A 216 17.52 8.66 14.67
CA ASP A 216 17.86 9.70 15.61
C ASP A 216 19.28 10.23 15.36
N LYS A 217 19.44 11.56 15.34
CA LYS A 217 20.75 12.21 15.04
C LYS A 217 21.85 11.83 16.04
N GLU A 218 21.48 11.31 17.20
CA GLU A 218 22.41 10.84 18.24
C GLU A 218 22.71 9.34 18.15
N GLY A 219 22.22 8.65 17.10
CA GLY A 219 22.52 7.23 16.83
C GLY A 219 21.79 6.23 17.74
N ARG A 220 20.72 6.65 18.42
CA ARG A 220 19.95 5.77 19.31
C ARG A 220 19.14 4.76 18.53
N VAL A 221 19.51 3.49 18.68
CA VAL A 221 18.82 2.35 18.07
C VAL A 221 17.36 2.29 18.55
N GLY A 222 16.41 2.25 17.62
CA GLY A 222 14.98 2.16 17.91
C GLY A 222 14.25 3.51 18.05
N VAL A 223 14.98 4.63 18.11
CA VAL A 223 14.39 5.97 18.10
C VAL A 223 14.45 6.53 16.68
N PHE A 224 13.30 6.91 16.13
CA PHE A 224 13.18 7.45 14.79
C PHE A 224 12.24 8.64 14.78
N LYS A 225 12.54 9.61 13.91
CA LYS A 225 11.62 10.69 13.57
C LYS A 225 10.97 10.36 12.23
N ILE A 226 9.65 10.46 12.17
CA ILE A 226 8.95 10.43 10.90
C ILE A 226 9.10 11.83 10.31
N GLN A 227 9.92 11.95 9.27
CA GLN A 227 10.01 13.17 8.48
C GLN A 227 9.04 13.06 7.31
N GLU A 228 7.98 13.85 7.37
CA GLU A 228 7.04 14.00 6.25
C GLU A 228 7.59 15.04 5.27
N HIS A 229 7.83 14.61 4.04
CA HIS A 229 8.07 15.51 2.91
C HIS A 229 6.74 15.69 2.18
N ARG A 230 6.17 16.89 2.32
CA ARG A 230 5.00 17.33 1.55
C ARG A 230 5.41 17.73 0.14
#